data_AF-A0A662DR68-F1
#
_entry.id   AF-A0A662DR68-F1
#
_cell.length_a   1.000
_cell.length_b   1.000
_cell.length_c   1.000
_cell.angle_alpha   90.00
_cell.angle_beta   90.00
_cell.angle_gamma   90.00
#
_symmetry.space_group_name_H-M   'P 1'
#
loop_
_entity.id
_entity.type
_entity.pdbx_description
1 polymer ?
#
loop_
_entity_poly.entity_id
_entity_poly.type
_entity_poly.pdbx_seq_one_letter_code
_entity_poly.pdbx_strand_id
1 'polypeptide(L)' 'MTHVGLTLRERKKAKTRAALIEASQRLFATRGYAGATLEDISAEVDITTQTLLRYFVSKTQLALAPLTAPLD' A
#
# COMPACT_ATOMS: atom_id res chain seq x y z
N MET A 1 13.47 7.16 -28.64
CA MET A 1 14.08 6.34 -27.58
C MET A 1 14.47 7.25 -26.42
N THR A 2 13.67 7.28 -25.34
CA THR A 2 14.15 7.62 -23.99
C THR A 2 13.25 6.92 -22.98
N HIS A 3 13.66 5.76 -22.46
CA HIS A 3 13.10 5.28 -21.20
C HIS A 3 13.67 6.17 -20.10
N VAL A 4 12.93 7.18 -19.67
CA VAL A 4 13.24 7.86 -18.41
C VAL A 4 12.83 6.88 -17.31
N GLY A 5 13.80 6.11 -16.81
CA GLY A 5 13.58 5.25 -15.66
C GLY A 5 13.11 6.07 -14.46
N LEU A 6 12.20 5.50 -13.66
CA LEU A 6 11.65 6.15 -12.48
C LEU A 6 12.76 6.68 -11.57
N THR A 7 12.60 7.91 -11.09
CA THR A 7 13.46 8.52 -10.08
C THR A 7 13.45 7.68 -8.80
N LEU A 8 14.49 7.81 -7.97
CA LEU A 8 14.55 7.13 -6.66
C LEU A 8 13.31 7.39 -5.80
N ARG A 9 12.78 8.61 -5.85
CA ARG A 9 11.56 9.00 -5.12
C ARG A 9 10.33 8.26 -5.64
N GLU A 10 10.16 8.18 -6.97
CA GLU A 10 9.05 7.45 -7.58
C GLU A 10 9.13 5.96 -7.31
N ARG A 11 10.34 5.37 -7.36
CA ARG A 11 10.55 3.96 -6.98
C ARG A 11 10.20 3.71 -5.52
N LYS A 12 10.63 4.57 -4.60
CA LYS A 12 10.26 4.46 -3.16
C LYS A 12 8.75 4.58 -2.95
N LYS A 13 8.11 5.53 -3.64
CA LYS A 13 6.65 5.71 -3.60
C LYS A 13 5.93 4.46 -4.12
N ALA A 14 6.35 3.90 -5.24
CA ALA A 14 5.77 2.68 -5.82
C ALA A 14 5.92 1.48 -4.89
N LYS A 15 7.12 1.27 -4.31
CA LYS A 15 7.38 0.19 -3.34
C LYS A 15 6.51 0.32 -2.09
N THR A 16 6.41 1.52 -1.52
CA THR A 16 5.56 1.77 -0.34
C THR A 16 4.09 1.48 -0.67
N ARG A 17 3.62 1.93 -1.84
CA ARG A 17 2.25 1.67 -2.28
C ARG A 17 1.97 0.18 -2.45
N ALA A 18 2.90 -0.57 -3.04
CA ALA A 18 2.76 -2.02 -3.21
C ALA A 18 2.70 -2.75 -1.85
N ALA A 19 3.61 -2.42 -0.93
CA ALA A 19 3.64 -3.00 0.41
C ALA A 19 2.33 -2.76 1.19
N LEU A 20 1.74 -1.56 1.08
CA LEU A 20 0.45 -1.24 1.69
C LEU A 20 -0.70 -2.09 1.14
N ILE A 21 -0.73 -2.32 -0.19
CA ILE A 21 -1.76 -3.15 -0.82
C ILE A 21 -1.62 -4.59 -0.33
N GLU A 22 -0.41 -5.13 -0.35
CA GLU A 22 -0.12 -6.51 0.03
C GLU A 22 -0.46 -6.77 1.50
N ALA A 23 -0.01 -5.91 2.42
CA ALA A 23 -0.33 -5.98 3.85
C ALA A 23 -1.84 -5.90 4.09
N SER A 24 -2.52 -4.95 3.43
CA SER A 24 -3.97 -4.78 3.58
C SER A 24 -4.75 -6.03 3.16
N GLN A 25 -4.39 -6.65 2.04
CA GLN A 25 -5.07 -7.84 1.54
C GLN A 25 -4.84 -9.05 2.45
N ARG A 26 -3.61 -9.22 2.97
CA ARG A 26 -3.34 -10.25 3.97
C ARG A 26 -4.18 -10.06 5.22
N LEU A 27 -4.23 -8.84 5.76
CA LEU A 27 -5.00 -8.54 6.96
C LEU A 27 -6.51 -8.67 6.72
N PHE A 28 -7.03 -8.24 5.57
CA PHE A 28 -8.44 -8.43 5.21
C PHE A 28 -8.79 -9.91 5.03
N ALA A 29 -7.90 -10.72 4.44
CA ALA A 29 -8.11 -12.15 4.27
C ALA A 29 -8.09 -12.91 5.60
N THR A 30 -7.25 -12.49 6.55
CA THR A 30 -7.07 -13.19 7.84
C THR A 30 -8.06 -12.74 8.91
N ARG A 31 -8.40 -11.45 8.98
CA ARG A 31 -9.23 -10.87 10.04
C ARG A 31 -10.60 -10.37 9.55
N GLY A 32 -10.86 -10.47 8.24
CA GLY A 32 -11.99 -9.83 7.59
C GLY A 32 -11.81 -8.31 7.46
N TYR A 33 -12.62 -7.70 6.59
CA TYR A 33 -12.56 -6.24 6.37
C TYR A 33 -12.77 -5.46 7.67
N ALA A 34 -13.75 -5.82 8.50
CA ALA A 34 -14.04 -5.09 9.74
C ALA A 34 -12.90 -5.21 10.78
N GLY A 35 -12.22 -6.35 10.86
CA GLY A 35 -11.23 -6.65 11.89
C GLY A 35 -9.81 -6.10 11.66
N ALA A 36 -9.49 -5.62 10.46
CA ALA A 36 -8.20 -4.99 10.16
C ALA A 36 -8.30 -3.46 10.23
N THR A 37 -7.44 -2.76 10.96
CA THR A 37 -7.46 -1.29 11.01
C THR A 37 -6.41 -0.65 10.11
N LEU A 38 -6.53 0.67 9.88
CA LEU A 38 -5.47 1.41 9.19
C LEU A 38 -4.19 1.46 10.03
N GLU A 39 -4.29 1.45 11.37
CA GLU A 39 -3.12 1.33 12.25
C GLU A 39 -2.41 -0.02 12.03
N ASP A 40 -3.13 -1.14 12.05
CA ASP A 40 -2.56 -2.48 11.82
C ASP A 40 -1.73 -2.52 10.53
N ILE A 41 -2.32 -2.03 9.44
CA ILE A 41 -1.70 -2.06 8.11
C ILE A 41 -0.48 -1.14 8.06
N SER A 42 -0.58 0.05 8.66
CA SER A 42 0.53 1.01 8.71
C SER A 42 1.70 0.47 9.54
N ALA A 43 1.41 -0.24 10.64
CA ALA A 43 2.41 -0.88 11.49
C ALA A 43 3.13 -2.03 10.76
N GLU A 44 2.43 -2.83 9.95
CA GLU A 44 3.04 -3.92 9.15
C GLU A 44 4.05 -3.40 8.11
N VAL A 45 3.87 -2.16 7.63
CA VAL A 45 4.74 -1.52 6.63
C VAL A 45 5.73 -0.52 7.25
N ASP A 46 5.76 -0.40 8.58
CA ASP A 46 6.61 0.54 9.32
C ASP A 46 6.45 2.01 8.88
N ILE A 47 5.18 2.44 8.73
CA ILE A 47 4.83 3.83 8.45
C ILE A 47 3.71 4.32 9.38
N THR A 48 3.53 5.64 9.47
CA THR A 48 2.40 6.20 10.21
C THR A 48 1.09 6.07 9.42
N THR A 49 -0.05 5.98 10.13
CA THR A 49 -1.39 6.07 9.51
C THR A 49 -1.54 7.33 8.66
N GLN A 50 -0.98 8.47 9.09
CA GLN A 50 -0.98 9.69 8.28
C GLN A 50 -0.22 9.51 6.96
N THR A 51 0.90 8.78 6.96
CA THR A 51 1.63 8.47 5.73
C THR A 51 0.81 7.55 4.84
N LEU A 52 0.20 6.49 5.38
CA LEU A 52 -0.74 5.63 4.64
C LEU A 52 -1.84 6.46 3.98
N LEU A 53 -2.46 7.38 4.72
CA LEU A 53 -3.54 8.23 4.23
C LEU A 53 -3.13 9.17 3.08
N ARG A 54 -1.83 9.44 2.90
CA ARG A 54 -1.31 10.14 1.71
C ARG A 54 -1.30 9.27 0.45
N TYR A 55 -1.27 7.94 0.60
CA TYR A 55 -1.35 6.98 -0.51
C TYR A 55 -2.79 6.54 -0.79
N PHE A 56 -3.59 6.34 0.26
CA PHE A 56 -4.96 5.87 0.18
C PHE A 56 -5.83 6.66 1.15
N VAL A 57 -6.78 7.43 0.64
CA VAL A 57 -7.62 8.35 1.44
C VAL A 57 -8.57 7.63 2.38
N SER A 58 -8.79 6.33 2.18
CA SER A 58 -9.66 5.50 3.02
C SER A 58 -9.27 4.03 3.00
N LYS A 59 -9.71 3.30 4.03
CA LYS A 59 -9.62 1.84 4.11
C LYS A 59 -10.35 1.15 2.95
N THR A 60 -11.46 1.71 2.49
CA THR A 60 -12.20 1.21 1.32
C THR A 60 -11.35 1.34 0.05
N GLN A 61 -10.67 2.46 -0.15
CA GLN A 61 -9.79 2.64 -1.32
C GLN A 61 -8.64 1.62 -1.29
N LEU A 62 -8.12 1.32 -0.10
CA LEU A 62 -7.08 0.32 0.08
C LEU A 62 -7.58 -1.10 -0.23
N ALA A 63 -8.79 -1.46 0.21
CA ALA A 63 -9.40 -2.77 -0.07
C ALA A 63 -9.74 -2.99 -1.55
N LEU A 64 -10.03 -1.92 -2.29
CA LEU A 64 -10.32 -1.97 -3.72
C LEU A 64 -9.06 -1.82 -4.59
N ALA A 65 -7.89 -1.60 -3.99
CA ALA A 65 -6.66 -1.44 -4.74
C ALA A 65 -6.26 -2.76 -5.40
N PRO A 66 -5.94 -2.76 -6.71
CA PRO A 66 -5.49 -3.97 -7.38
C PRO A 66 -4.14 -4.41 -6.81
N LEU A 67 -3.92 -5.73 -6.71
CA LEU A 67 -2.57 -6.27 -6.57
C LEU A 67 -1.74 -5.72 -7.72
N THR A 68 -0.83 -4.79 -7.42
CA THR A 68 0.19 -4.43 -8.40
C THR A 68 1.18 -5.58 -8.38
N ALA A 69 1.31 -6.31 -9.49
CA ALA A 69 2.55 -7.02 -9.72
C ALA A 69 3.69 -5.99 -9.62
N PRO A 70 4.85 -6.36 -9.05
CA PRO A 70 6.06 -5.56 -9.23
C PRO A 70 6.19 -5.21 -10.72
N LEU A 71 6.58 -3.99 -11.05
CA LEU A 71 7.05 -3.70 -12.40
C LEU A 71 8.44 -4.34 -12.50
N ASP A 72 8.49 -5.62 -12.88
CA ASP A 72 9.71 -6.27 -13.40
C ASP A 72 10.13 -5.66 -14.75
#